data_AF-A0A5K8A677-F1
#
_entry.id   AF-A0A5K8A677-F1
#
_cell.length_a   1.000
_cell.length_b   1.000
_cell.length_c   1.000
_cell.angle_alpha   90.00
_cell.angle_beta   90.00
_cell.angle_gamma   90.00
#
_symmetry.space_group_name_H-M   'P 1'
#
loop_
_entity.id
_entity.type
_entity.pdbx_description
1 polymer ?
#
loop_
_entity_poly.entity_id
_entity_poly.type
_entity_poly.pdbx_seq_one_letter_code
_entity_poly.pdbx_strand_id
1 'polypeptide(L)'
;MTDCKTIYRKVKELVKCLYPDQLNGNLARNMNTLTAMITGIIIGKETQLPQIAANVPEPIKLPSTEKRFKRLIINEKITEQTYFLPFVKSVLSTLGLQEMILAIDGSLVGRGCICLMISLIYKRRALPIAFAVFKGKKGHLPEDAHVELVKKNSSPCSPNRPNRWYSWAMANLMAPLSSGH
;
A
#
# COMPACT_ATOMS: atom_id res chain seq x y z
N MET A 1 22.84 -10.54 -14.91
CA MET A 1 21.56 -11.16 -14.50
C MET A 1 21.50 -11.20 -12.99
N THR A 2 20.59 -10.46 -12.37
CA THR A 2 20.37 -10.57 -10.92
C THR A 2 19.77 -11.94 -10.65
N ASP A 3 20.44 -12.76 -9.84
CA ASP A 3 19.95 -14.08 -9.45
C ASP A 3 18.60 -13.97 -8.73
N CYS A 4 17.57 -14.65 -9.23
CA CYS A 4 16.21 -14.64 -8.70
C CYS A 4 16.17 -15.03 -7.22
N LYS A 5 17.03 -15.96 -6.79
CA LYS A 5 17.13 -16.38 -5.38
C LYS A 5 17.71 -15.26 -4.51
N THR A 6 18.61 -14.46 -5.05
CA THR A 6 19.17 -13.29 -4.36
C THR A 6 18.13 -12.19 -4.18
N ILE A 7 17.29 -11.91 -5.18
CA ILE A 7 16.15 -10.98 -5.03
C ILE A 7 15.19 -11.51 -3.97
N TYR A 8 14.81 -12.79 -4.06
CA TYR A 8 13.91 -13.42 -3.09
C TYR A 8 14.42 -13.28 -1.65
N ARG A 9 15.71 -13.56 -1.40
CA ARG A 9 16.33 -13.39 -0.08
C ARG A 9 16.23 -11.95 0.42
N LYS A 10 16.55 -10.96 -0.42
CA LYS A 10 16.45 -9.53 -0.05
C LYS A 10 15.02 -9.12 0.29
N VAL A 11 14.05 -9.54 -0.52
CA VAL A 11 12.62 -9.27 -0.27
C VAL A 11 12.18 -9.95 1.02
N LYS A 12 12.61 -11.20 1.26
CA LYS A 12 12.27 -11.94 2.48
C LYS A 12 12.78 -11.23 3.73
N GLU A 13 14.02 -10.74 3.71
CA GLU A 13 14.57 -9.98 4.83
C GLU A 13 13.85 -8.65 5.03
N LEU A 14 13.53 -7.93 3.96
CA LEU A 14 12.69 -6.72 4.04
C LEU A 14 11.34 -7.02 4.70
N VAL A 15 10.62 -8.05 4.23
CA VAL A 15 9.34 -8.46 4.80
C VAL A 15 9.49 -8.86 6.27
N LYS A 16 10.56 -9.54 6.68
CA LYS A 16 10.77 -9.81 8.11
C LYS A 16 10.98 -8.53 8.92
N CYS A 17 11.80 -7.61 8.43
CA CYS A 17 12.08 -6.35 9.14
C CYS A 17 10.83 -5.49 9.33
N LEU A 18 9.88 -5.54 8.39
CA LEU A 18 8.64 -4.78 8.46
C LEU A 18 7.61 -5.38 9.42
N TYR A 19 7.77 -6.64 9.81
CA TYR A 19 6.83 -7.40 10.63
C TYR A 19 7.60 -8.06 11.79
N PRO A 20 7.95 -7.27 12.82
CA PRO A 20 8.88 -7.69 13.86
C PRO A 20 8.30 -8.74 14.82
N ASP A 21 6.97 -8.89 14.88
CA ASP A 21 6.34 -9.95 15.67
C ASP A 21 6.68 -11.33 15.08
N GLN A 22 6.78 -12.34 15.94
CA GLN A 22 7.15 -13.69 15.52
C GLN A 22 6.13 -14.20 14.49
N LEU A 23 6.53 -14.25 13.22
CA LEU A 23 5.72 -14.73 12.11
C LEU A 23 5.43 -16.21 12.32
N ASN A 24 4.28 -16.52 12.93
CA ASN A 24 3.87 -17.87 13.27
C ASN A 24 2.61 -18.29 12.50
N GLY A 25 2.45 -19.59 12.28
CA GLY A 25 1.26 -20.20 11.68
C GLY A 25 0.87 -19.61 10.32
N ASN A 26 -0.37 -19.13 10.21
CA ASN A 26 -0.92 -18.61 8.95
C ASN A 26 -0.27 -17.30 8.51
N LEU A 27 0.16 -16.46 9.44
CA LEU A 27 0.82 -15.19 9.11
C LEU A 27 2.16 -15.44 8.39
N ALA A 28 2.95 -16.40 8.89
CA ALA A 28 4.21 -16.81 8.25
C ALA A 28 4.00 -17.31 6.82
N ARG A 29 2.96 -18.14 6.60
CA ARG A 29 2.61 -18.66 5.27
C ARG A 29 2.18 -17.54 4.32
N ASN A 30 1.40 -16.59 4.82
CA ASN A 30 0.99 -15.42 4.04
C ASN A 30 2.20 -14.53 3.68
N MET A 31 3.14 -14.30 4.60
CA MET A 31 4.34 -13.51 4.34
C MET A 31 5.30 -14.17 3.36
N ASN A 32 5.44 -15.50 3.40
CA ASN A 32 6.17 -16.22 2.36
C ASN A 32 5.50 -16.05 0.98
N THR A 33 4.16 -16.10 0.94
CA THR A 33 3.41 -15.88 -0.30
C THR A 33 3.56 -14.45 -0.81
N LEU A 34 3.51 -13.45 0.08
CA LEU A 34 3.74 -12.04 -0.25
C LEU A 34 5.15 -11.82 -0.79
N THR A 35 6.16 -12.42 -0.14
CA THR A 35 7.57 -12.38 -0.57
C THR A 35 7.72 -12.92 -1.99
N ALA A 36 7.10 -14.07 -2.28
CA ALA A 36 7.10 -14.68 -3.61
C ALA A 36 6.43 -13.77 -4.65
N MET A 37 5.27 -13.18 -4.32
CA MET A 37 4.57 -12.24 -5.22
C MET A 37 5.41 -11.00 -5.53
N ILE A 38 5.97 -10.33 -4.52
CA ILE A 38 6.81 -9.14 -4.71
C ILE A 38 8.03 -9.49 -5.56
N THR A 39 8.64 -10.65 -5.30
CA THR A 39 9.77 -11.15 -6.09
C THR A 39 9.40 -11.35 -7.56
N GLY A 40 8.28 -12.02 -7.82
CA GLY A 40 7.77 -12.24 -9.19
C GLY A 40 7.44 -10.94 -9.92
N ILE A 41 6.88 -9.94 -9.23
CA ILE A 41 6.62 -8.61 -9.80
C ILE A 41 7.95 -7.90 -10.15
N ILE A 42 8.95 -7.94 -9.27
CA ILE A 42 10.24 -7.27 -9.52
C ILE A 42 10.98 -7.91 -10.71
N ILE A 43 10.97 -9.23 -10.78
CA ILE A 43 11.67 -9.99 -11.83
C ILE A 43 10.92 -9.87 -13.17
N GLY A 44 9.62 -10.16 -13.15
CA GLY A 44 8.80 -10.20 -14.36
C GLY A 44 8.37 -8.83 -14.86
N LYS A 45 8.34 -7.81 -13.99
CA LYS A 45 7.77 -6.47 -14.26
C LYS A 45 6.31 -6.52 -14.72
N GLU A 46 5.60 -7.55 -14.30
CA GLU A 46 4.21 -7.84 -14.67
C GLU A 46 3.32 -7.84 -13.43
N THR A 47 2.05 -7.48 -13.61
CA THR A 47 1.04 -7.48 -12.54
C THR A 47 -0.03 -8.55 -12.69
N GLN A 48 0.04 -9.35 -13.77
CA GLN A 48 -0.89 -10.45 -14.00
C GLN A 48 -0.46 -11.69 -13.21
N LEU A 49 -1.37 -12.30 -12.44
CA LEU A 49 -1.03 -13.43 -11.55
C LEU A 49 -0.30 -14.60 -12.23
N PRO A 50 -0.68 -15.05 -13.45
CA PRO A 50 0.05 -16.11 -14.14
C PRO A 50 1.49 -15.71 -14.46
N GLN A 51 1.71 -14.46 -14.87
CA GLN A 51 3.03 -13.92 -15.21
C GLN A 51 3.89 -13.72 -13.96
N ILE A 52 3.30 -13.24 -12.86
CA ILE A 52 3.99 -13.16 -11.57
C ILE A 52 4.43 -14.58 -11.15
N ALA A 53 3.53 -15.57 -11.22
CA ALA A 53 3.80 -16.95 -10.84
C ALA A 53 4.92 -17.60 -11.68
N ALA A 54 5.01 -17.26 -12.97
CA ALA A 54 6.07 -17.74 -13.86
C ALA A 54 7.47 -17.19 -13.49
N ASN A 55 7.53 -16.07 -12.77
CA ASN A 55 8.77 -15.35 -12.46
C ASN A 55 9.25 -15.52 -11.01
N VAL A 56 8.76 -16.53 -10.29
CA VAL A 56 9.15 -16.81 -8.90
C VAL A 56 10.15 -17.98 -8.85
N PRO A 57 11.22 -17.89 -8.03
CA PRO A 57 12.20 -18.97 -7.86
C PRO A 57 11.68 -20.10 -6.95
N GLU A 58 10.54 -20.70 -7.28
CA GLU A 58 9.94 -21.82 -6.54
C GLU A 58 9.84 -23.09 -7.41
N PRO A 59 10.07 -24.30 -6.84
CA PRO A 59 9.94 -25.56 -7.57
C PRO A 59 8.49 -26.03 -7.77
N ILE A 60 7.51 -25.18 -7.44
CA ILE A 60 6.08 -25.52 -7.44
C ILE A 60 5.48 -25.28 -8.83
N LYS A 61 4.53 -26.12 -9.24
CA LYS A 61 3.78 -25.95 -10.50
C LYS A 61 3.11 -24.57 -10.57
N LEU A 62 3.25 -23.89 -11.70
CA LEU A 62 2.70 -22.54 -11.95
C LEU A 62 1.22 -22.39 -11.54
N PRO A 63 0.28 -23.29 -11.91
CA PRO A 63 -1.13 -23.14 -11.53
C PRO A 63 -1.37 -23.18 -10.02
N SER A 64 -0.56 -23.94 -9.28
CA SER A 64 -0.64 -24.01 -7.81
C SER A 64 -0.15 -22.70 -7.18
N THR A 65 0.92 -22.12 -7.72
CA THR A 65 1.46 -20.83 -7.30
C THR A 65 0.47 -19.69 -7.57
N GLU A 66 -0.12 -19.66 -8.77
CA GLU A 66 -1.16 -18.69 -9.12
C GLU A 66 -2.37 -18.79 -8.17
N LYS A 67 -2.86 -20.01 -7.91
CA LYS A 67 -3.97 -20.25 -6.98
C LYS A 67 -3.64 -19.76 -5.57
N ARG A 68 -2.39 -19.95 -5.12
CA ARG A 68 -1.90 -19.45 -3.82
C ARG A 68 -1.93 -17.92 -3.77
N PHE A 69 -1.47 -17.23 -4.82
CA PHE A 69 -1.50 -15.77 -4.91
C PHE A 69 -2.93 -15.23 -4.93
N LYS A 70 -3.81 -15.85 -5.72
CA LYS A 70 -5.23 -15.50 -5.75
C LYS A 70 -5.87 -15.63 -4.37
N ARG A 71 -5.60 -16.73 -3.66
CA ARG A 71 -6.09 -16.95 -2.29
C ARG A 71 -5.61 -15.89 -1.31
N LEU A 72 -4.38 -15.41 -1.45
CA LEU A 72 -3.87 -14.31 -0.63
C LEU A 72 -4.68 -13.03 -0.91
N ILE A 73 -4.79 -12.61 -2.17
CA ILE A 73 -5.42 -11.34 -2.55
C ILE A 73 -6.89 -11.25 -2.12
N ILE A 74 -7.66 -12.33 -2.25
CA ILE A 74 -9.10 -12.33 -1.91
C ILE A 74 -9.40 -12.61 -0.44
N ASN A 75 -8.37 -12.80 0.40
CA ASN A 75 -8.56 -13.12 1.81
C ASN A 75 -8.94 -11.87 2.60
N GLU A 76 -10.16 -11.82 3.13
CA GLU A 76 -10.68 -10.68 3.90
C GLU A 76 -9.89 -10.37 5.18
N LYS A 77 -9.13 -11.34 5.70
CA LYS A 77 -8.24 -11.13 6.85
C LYS A 77 -6.96 -10.36 6.50
N ILE A 78 -6.69 -10.15 5.22
CA ILE A 78 -5.56 -9.37 4.72
C ILE A 78 -6.03 -7.94 4.52
N THR A 79 -5.71 -7.10 5.50
CA THR A 79 -6.14 -5.71 5.50
C THR A 79 -4.98 -4.78 5.15
N GLU A 80 -5.30 -3.60 4.62
CA GLU A 80 -4.32 -2.55 4.34
C GLU A 80 -3.48 -2.21 5.59
N GLN A 81 -4.12 -2.14 6.76
CA GLN A 81 -3.46 -1.86 8.03
C GLN A 81 -2.41 -2.90 8.40
N THR A 82 -2.66 -4.16 8.08
CA THR A 82 -1.75 -5.26 8.42
C THR A 82 -0.71 -5.48 7.33
N TYR A 83 -1.06 -5.42 6.04
CA TYR A 83 -0.16 -5.83 4.95
C TYR A 83 0.49 -4.67 4.18
N PHE A 84 -0.07 -3.47 4.23
CA PHE A 84 0.42 -2.32 3.43
C PHE A 84 1.02 -1.22 4.31
N LEU A 85 0.36 -0.87 5.41
CA LEU A 85 0.81 0.19 6.32
C LEU A 85 2.24 0.02 6.85
N PRO A 86 2.74 -1.19 7.18
CA PRO A 86 4.14 -1.36 7.58
C PRO A 86 5.14 -0.89 6.52
N PHE A 87 4.85 -1.15 5.24
CA PHE A 87 5.68 -0.67 4.13
C PHE A 87 5.67 0.85 4.04
N VAL A 88 4.48 1.46 4.11
CA VAL A 88 4.33 2.93 4.07
C VAL A 88 5.10 3.58 5.22
N LYS A 89 4.95 3.09 6.45
CA LYS A 89 5.67 3.59 7.63
C LYS A 89 7.19 3.51 7.45
N SER A 90 7.68 2.39 6.95
CA SER A 90 9.12 2.21 6.70
C SER A 90 9.61 3.17 5.63
N VAL A 91 8.91 3.29 4.49
CA VAL A 91 9.28 4.21 3.41
C VAL A 91 9.33 5.65 3.92
N LEU A 92 8.28 6.13 4.60
CA LEU A 92 8.23 7.49 5.14
C LEU A 92 9.35 7.75 6.16
N SER A 93 9.63 6.78 7.04
CA SER A 93 10.69 6.91 8.04
C SER A 93 12.08 6.94 7.40
N THR A 94 12.32 6.13 6.36
CA THR A 94 13.60 6.08 5.67
C THR A 94 13.84 7.30 4.78
N LEU A 95 12.78 7.89 4.21
CA LEU A 95 12.93 9.08 3.37
C LEU A 95 13.30 10.34 4.17
N GLY A 96 12.95 10.40 5.47
CA GLY A 96 13.38 11.48 6.36
C GLY A 96 12.98 12.89 5.92
N LEU A 97 11.85 13.01 5.20
CA LEU A 97 11.43 14.27 4.59
C LEU A 97 10.98 15.28 5.66
N GLN A 98 11.47 16.51 5.57
CA GLN A 98 10.99 17.63 6.38
C GLN A 98 9.63 18.14 5.89
N GLU A 99 9.40 18.07 4.58
CA GLU A 99 8.15 18.47 3.92
C GLU A 99 7.67 17.35 2.99
N MET A 100 6.35 17.14 2.96
CA MET A 100 5.72 16.12 2.13
C MET A 100 4.68 16.77 1.23
N ILE A 101 4.83 16.57 -0.08
CA ILE A 101 3.82 16.97 -1.06
C ILE A 101 2.89 15.77 -1.27
N LEU A 102 1.62 15.93 -0.92
CA LEU A 102 0.60 14.91 -1.12
C LEU A 102 -0.30 15.28 -2.30
N ALA A 103 -0.59 14.30 -3.14
CA ALA A 103 -1.59 14.41 -4.19
C ALA A 103 -2.76 13.48 -3.86
N ILE A 104 -3.97 13.95 -4.15
CA ILE A 104 -5.18 13.13 -4.06
C ILE A 104 -5.72 12.98 -5.48
N ASP A 105 -5.84 11.75 -5.95
CA ASP A 105 -6.32 11.43 -7.29
C ASP A 105 -7.31 10.26 -7.28
N GLY A 106 -8.26 10.32 -8.21
CA GLY A 106 -9.25 9.26 -8.43
C GLY A 106 -8.95 8.53 -9.72
N SER A 107 -8.86 7.20 -9.67
CA SER A 107 -8.63 6.35 -10.84
C SER A 107 -9.70 5.26 -10.96
N LEU A 108 -10.11 4.94 -12.18
CA LEU A 108 -11.01 3.81 -12.43
C LEU A 108 -10.27 2.50 -12.17
N VAL A 109 -10.85 1.64 -11.34
CA VAL A 109 -10.31 0.31 -11.05
C VAL A 109 -11.38 -0.74 -11.28
N GLY A 110 -11.03 -1.79 -12.03
CA GLY A 110 -11.98 -2.87 -12.34
C GLY A 110 -13.25 -2.39 -13.05
N ARG A 111 -14.31 -3.19 -12.96
CA ARG A 111 -15.59 -2.92 -13.61
C ARG A 111 -16.53 -2.16 -12.68
N GLY A 112 -16.58 -0.84 -12.84
CA GLY A 112 -17.50 0.03 -12.10
C GLY A 112 -17.06 0.32 -10.66
N CYS A 113 -15.74 0.40 -10.43
CA CYS A 113 -15.19 0.93 -9.19
C CYS A 113 -14.24 2.10 -9.46
N ILE A 114 -14.12 2.98 -8.48
CA ILE A 114 -13.19 4.10 -8.46
C ILE A 114 -12.30 3.92 -7.23
N CYS A 115 -10.99 4.01 -7.41
CA CYS A 115 -10.01 4.09 -6.35
C CYS A 115 -9.68 5.56 -6.11
N LEU A 116 -9.91 6.05 -4.90
CA LEU A 116 -9.40 7.32 -4.43
C LEU A 116 -8.09 7.06 -3.68
N MET A 117 -7.03 7.75 -4.06
CA MET A 117 -5.69 7.49 -3.58
C MET A 117 -5.06 8.78 -3.05
N ILE A 118 -4.38 8.67 -1.91
CA ILE A 118 -3.46 9.69 -1.42
C ILE A 118 -2.05 9.19 -1.72
N SER A 119 -1.28 10.00 -2.43
CA SER A 119 0.07 9.67 -2.85
C SER A 119 1.08 10.71 -2.37
N LEU A 120 2.21 10.25 -1.85
CA LEU A 120 3.39 11.09 -1.64
C LEU A 120 4.09 11.32 -2.98
N ILE A 121 4.26 12.58 -3.35
CA ILE A 121 5.06 12.95 -4.52
C ILE A 121 6.54 12.97 -4.13
N TYR A 122 7.30 12.01 -4.67
CA TYR A 122 8.73 11.88 -4.41
C TYR A 122 9.49 11.60 -5.70
N LYS A 123 10.50 12.43 -6.03
CA LYS A 123 11.34 12.32 -7.23
C LYS A 123 10.53 12.05 -8.52
N ARG A 124 9.53 12.90 -8.80
CA ARG A 124 8.62 12.81 -9.96
C ARG A 124 7.80 11.51 -10.02
N ARG A 125 7.57 10.86 -8.88
CA ARG A 125 6.69 9.69 -8.77
C ARG A 125 5.65 9.90 -7.68
N ALA A 126 4.43 9.48 -7.95
CA ALA A 126 3.38 9.35 -6.96
C ALA A 126 3.54 7.97 -6.27
N LEU A 127 3.89 7.99 -4.98
CA LEU A 127 3.97 6.80 -4.14
C LEU A 127 2.66 6.67 -3.36
N PRO A 128 1.81 5.68 -3.64
CA PRO A 128 0.58 5.49 -2.90
C PRO A 128 0.89 5.28 -1.41
N ILE A 129 0.28 6.08 -0.55
CA ILE A 129 0.41 5.94 0.91
C ILE A 129 -0.90 5.48 1.55
N ALA A 130 -2.02 5.77 0.91
CA ALA A 130 -3.33 5.27 1.31
C ALA A 130 -4.32 5.30 0.16
N PHE A 131 -5.35 4.47 0.24
CA PHE A 131 -6.41 4.44 -0.76
C PHE A 131 -7.74 3.95 -0.16
N ALA A 132 -8.81 4.17 -0.91
CA ALA A 132 -10.12 3.58 -0.70
C ALA A 132 -10.76 3.28 -2.05
N VAL A 133 -11.47 2.15 -2.15
CA VAL A 133 -12.16 1.74 -3.38
C VAL A 133 -13.66 1.81 -3.16
N PHE A 134 -14.33 2.53 -4.04
CA PHE A 134 -15.78 2.73 -4.03
C PHE A 134 -16.39 2.09 -5.27
N LYS A 135 -17.62 1.59 -5.14
CA LYS A 135 -18.42 1.18 -6.29
C LYS A 135 -19.03 2.43 -6.94
N GLY A 136 -18.80 2.64 -8.22
CA GLY A 136 -19.25 3.84 -8.93
C GLY A 136 -18.83 3.88 -10.39
N LYS A 137 -19.57 4.66 -11.19
CA LYS A 137 -19.21 4.97 -12.59
C LYS A 137 -18.35 6.23 -12.62
N LYS A 138 -17.47 6.34 -13.62
CA LYS A 138 -16.56 7.49 -13.83
C LYS A 138 -17.28 8.83 -13.57
N GLY A 139 -16.73 9.65 -12.67
CA GLY A 139 -17.28 10.95 -12.27
C GLY A 139 -16.51 11.53 -11.09
N HIS A 140 -16.84 12.77 -10.70
CA HIS A 140 -16.31 13.37 -9.49
C HIS A 140 -16.78 12.58 -8.26
N LEU A 141 -15.84 12.15 -7.43
CA LEU A 141 -16.16 11.59 -6.12
C LEU A 141 -16.70 12.71 -5.23
N PRO A 142 -17.69 12.41 -4.37
CA PRO A 142 -18.22 13.41 -3.45
C PRO A 142 -17.11 13.88 -2.49
N GLU A 143 -17.11 15.16 -2.14
CA GLU A 143 -16.13 15.75 -1.22
C GLU A 143 -15.99 14.96 0.09
N ASP A 144 -17.11 14.45 0.61
CA ASP A 144 -17.14 13.60 1.81
C ASP A 144 -16.22 12.37 1.70
N ALA A 145 -16.09 11.76 0.52
CA ALA A 145 -15.20 10.63 0.31
C ALA A 145 -13.72 11.03 0.40
N HIS A 146 -13.39 12.26 -0.03
CA HIS A 146 -12.05 12.82 0.13
C HIS A 146 -11.75 13.09 1.61
N VAL A 147 -12.69 13.71 2.31
CA VAL A 147 -12.57 14.00 3.75
C VAL A 147 -12.45 12.72 4.56
N GLU A 148 -13.24 11.69 4.26
CA GLU A 148 -13.20 10.40 4.93
C GLU A 148 -11.85 9.70 4.72
N LEU A 149 -11.31 9.71 3.49
CA LEU A 149 -10.00 9.13 3.21
C LEU A 149 -8.89 9.87 3.99
N VAL A 150 -8.93 11.20 4.06
CA VAL A 150 -7.97 11.96 4.88
C VAL A 150 -8.11 11.59 6.36
N LYS A 151 -9.35 11.53 6.89
CA LYS A 151 -9.63 11.17 8.29
C LYS A 151 -9.14 9.78 8.68
N LYS A 152 -9.34 8.80 7.79
CA LYS A 152 -8.83 7.42 7.94
C LYS A 152 -7.31 7.40 8.14
N ASN A 153 -6.59 8.33 7.51
CA ASN A 153 -5.14 8.42 7.56
C ASN A 153 -4.60 9.43 8.58
N SER A 154 -5.46 10.27 9.18
CA SER A 154 -5.11 11.22 10.23
C SER A 154 -5.32 10.69 11.65
N SER A 155 -5.67 9.42 11.82
CA SER A 155 -5.78 8.80 13.15
C SER A 155 -4.38 8.70 13.77
N PRO A 156 -4.13 9.28 14.97
CA PRO A 156 -2.80 9.35 15.55
C PRO A 156 -2.25 7.96 15.86
N CYS A 157 -1.18 7.59 15.18
CA CYS A 157 -0.43 6.38 15.48
C CYS A 157 0.56 6.67 16.63
N SER A 158 0.14 6.37 17.88
CA SER A 158 0.94 6.24 19.12
C SER A 158 1.36 7.54 19.88
N PRO A 159 1.46 7.50 21.23
CA PRO A 159 1.27 8.66 22.13
C PRO A 159 2.54 9.46 22.47
N ASN A 160 3.66 9.24 21.79
CA ASN A 160 4.97 9.69 22.27
C ASN A 160 5.73 10.64 21.34
N ARG A 161 5.04 11.49 20.58
CA ARG A 161 5.66 12.69 19.97
C ARG A 161 4.82 13.93 20.23
N PRO A 162 5.44 15.07 20.58
CA PRO A 162 4.69 16.28 20.88
C PRO A 162 3.89 16.73 19.65
N ASN A 163 2.59 16.85 19.89
CA ASN A 163 1.51 17.19 18.97
C ASN A 163 1.63 18.62 18.40
N ARG A 164 2.64 18.88 17.57
CA ARG A 164 2.72 20.14 16.80
C ARG A 164 2.20 20.01 15.36
N TRP A 165 2.31 18.82 14.78
CA TRP A 165 2.05 18.56 13.36
C TRP A 165 0.56 18.40 13.01
N TYR A 166 -0.22 17.77 13.90
CA TYR A 166 -1.66 17.60 13.68
C TYR A 166 -2.43 18.93 13.68
N SER A 167 -1.96 19.93 14.45
CA SER A 167 -2.65 21.22 14.55
C SER A 167 -2.58 22.02 13.24
N TRP A 168 -1.44 22.04 12.54
CA TRP A 168 -1.29 22.89 11.35
C TRP A 168 -1.90 22.28 10.07
N ALA A 169 -1.73 20.96 9.87
CA ALA A 169 -2.29 20.28 8.70
C ALA A 169 -3.82 20.14 8.77
N MET A 170 -4.39 19.85 9.95
CA MET A 170 -5.86 19.83 10.11
C MET A 170 -6.45 21.25 10.13
N ALA A 171 -5.77 22.26 10.69
CA ALA A 171 -6.27 23.64 10.66
C ALA A 171 -6.39 24.19 9.23
N ASN A 172 -5.48 23.84 8.33
CA ASN A 172 -5.56 24.27 6.92
C ASN A 172 -6.48 23.40 6.05
N LEU A 173 -6.71 22.12 6.41
CA LEU A 173 -7.65 21.25 5.70
C LEU A 173 -9.10 21.33 6.20
N MET A 174 -9.33 21.82 7.42
CA MET A 174 -10.67 21.98 8.02
C MET A 174 -11.08 23.45 8.19
N ALA A 175 -10.29 24.41 7.71
CA ALA A 175 -10.74 25.80 7.64
C ALA A 175 -11.95 25.88 6.69
N PRO A 176 -13.14 26.30 7.16
CA PRO A 176 -14.27 26.52 6.26
C PRO A 176 -13.89 27.61 5.27
N LEU A 177 -14.12 27.34 3.98
CA LEU A 177 -14.15 28.37 2.94
C LEU A 177 -15.30 29.34 3.26
N SER A 178 -15.03 30.30 4.14
CA SER A 178 -15.74 31.57 4.28
C SER A 178 -14.71 32.63 3.95
N SER A 179 -14.86 33.55 2.99
CA SER A 179 -16.02 34.05 2.26
C SER A 179 -15.55 34.93 1.09
N GLY A 180 -16.37 35.07 0.05
CA GLY A 180 -16.43 36.28 -0.79
C GLY A 180 -16.31 36.03 -2.29
N HIS A 181 -17.41 36.06 -3.04
CA HIS A 181 -18.08 37.27 -3.50
C HIS A 181 -19.58 37.01 -3.62
#